data_AF-A0A510DYC0-F1
#
_entry.id   AF-A0A510DYC0-F1
#
_cell.length_a   1.000
_cell.length_b   1.000
_cell.length_c   1.000
_cell.angle_alpha   90.00
_cell.angle_beta   90.00
_cell.angle_gamma   90.00
#
_symmetry.space_group_name_H-M   'P 1'
#
loop_
_entity.id
_entity.type
_entity.pdbx_description
1 polymer ?
#
loop_
_entity_poly.entity_id
_entity_poly.type
_entity_poly.pdbx_seq_one_letter_code
_entity_poly.pdbx_strand_id
1 'polypeptide(L)'
;MEPIVKRPYYHFENPNRVDKEKKGRGFSLGELAKAGLTKSEVRTLNVNVDIKRKSVYDVNVEALKKIKEEGKEKLEQAKKKKMEKNKRKAEKKKASQRKE
;
A
#
# COMPACT_ATOMS: atom_id res chain seq x y z
N MET A 1 9.07 -4.09 1.02
CA MET A 1 9.16 -3.98 2.49
C MET A 1 8.05 -4.82 3.11
N GLU A 2 8.36 -5.53 4.18
CA GLU A 2 7.42 -6.40 4.90
C GLU A 2 7.08 -5.76 6.26
N PRO A 3 5.83 -5.86 6.74
CA PRO A 3 5.47 -5.36 8.06
C PRO A 3 5.96 -6.27 9.18
N ILE A 4 6.20 -5.68 10.34
CA ILE A 4 6.47 -6.41 11.58
C ILE A 4 5.14 -6.74 12.26
N VAL A 5 4.96 -8.00 12.66
CA VAL A 5 3.72 -8.50 13.25
C VAL A 5 4.06 -9.35 14.46
N LYS A 6 3.22 -9.29 15.51
CA LYS A 6 3.33 -10.22 16.64
C LYS A 6 3.20 -11.67 16.17
N ARG A 7 4.09 -12.51 16.64
CA ARG A 7 4.02 -13.95 16.47
C ARG A 7 2.86 -14.50 17.32
N PRO A 8 2.09 -15.49 16.80
CA PRO A 8 1.12 -16.20 17.63
C PRO A 8 1.83 -16.93 18.76
N TYR A 9 1.17 -17.00 19.93
CA TYR A 9 1.68 -17.76 21.06
C TYR A 9 1.36 -19.25 20.87
N TYR A 10 2.36 -20.09 21.08
CA TYR A 10 2.21 -21.54 21.09
C TYR A 10 2.54 -22.05 22.49
N HIS A 11 1.60 -22.76 23.12
CA HIS A 11 1.75 -23.20 24.52
C HIS A 11 2.92 -24.17 24.74
N PHE A 12 3.36 -24.86 23.69
CA PHE A 12 4.44 -25.85 23.75
C PHE A 12 5.84 -25.22 23.62
N GLU A 13 5.92 -23.93 23.29
CA GLU A 13 7.19 -23.26 23.07
C GLU A 13 7.67 -22.47 24.30
N ASN A 14 8.99 -22.50 24.49
CA ASN A 14 9.81 -21.58 25.28
C ASN A 14 9.60 -20.08 24.94
N PRO A 15 8.73 -19.25 25.58
CA PRO A 15 8.50 -17.88 25.13
C PRO A 15 9.75 -16.98 25.24
N ASN A 16 10.71 -17.36 26.10
CA ASN A 16 11.96 -16.64 26.30
C ASN A 16 13.06 -17.05 25.30
N ARG A 17 12.84 -18.09 24.51
CA ARG A 17 13.78 -18.60 23.49
C ARG A 17 13.34 -18.33 22.06
N VAL A 18 12.22 -17.63 21.87
CA VAL A 18 11.64 -17.35 20.56
C VAL A 18 11.41 -15.86 20.37
N ASP A 19 11.63 -15.39 19.15
CA ASP A 19 11.28 -14.03 18.78
C ASP A 19 9.78 -13.81 18.86
N LYS A 20 9.38 -12.75 19.57
CA LYS A 20 7.97 -12.37 19.77
C LYS A 20 7.36 -11.74 18.52
N GLU A 21 8.20 -11.39 17.55
CA GLU A 21 7.83 -10.69 16.32
C GLU A 21 8.27 -11.49 15.11
N LYS A 22 7.54 -11.32 14.02
CA LYS A 22 7.83 -11.93 12.73
C LYS A 22 7.52 -10.98 11.59
N LYS A 23 8.10 -11.26 10.42
CA LYS A 23 7.72 -10.58 9.19
C LYS A 23 6.35 -11.10 8.73
N GLY A 24 5.43 -10.18 8.47
CA GLY A 24 4.09 -10.47 7.97
C GLY A 24 4.04 -10.51 6.44
N ARG A 25 2.98 -11.10 5.89
CA ARG A 25 2.75 -11.18 4.42
C ARG A 25 2.61 -9.81 3.75
N GLY A 26 1.95 -8.87 4.41
CA GLY A 26 1.62 -7.55 3.87
C GLY A 26 0.95 -6.65 4.89
N PHE A 27 0.88 -5.34 4.63
CA PHE A 27 0.35 -4.33 5.55
C PHE A 27 -1.18 -4.45 5.67
N SER A 28 -1.71 -4.17 6.87
CA SER A 28 -3.16 -4.15 7.10
C SER A 28 -3.80 -2.93 6.42
N LEU A 29 -5.08 -3.05 6.06
CA LEU A 29 -5.88 -1.92 5.60
C LEU A 29 -5.89 -0.76 6.59
N GLY A 30 -5.90 -1.04 7.90
CA GLY A 30 -5.88 0.01 8.94
C GLY A 30 -4.55 0.77 8.98
N GLU A 31 -3.43 0.08 8.74
CA GLU A 31 -2.10 0.69 8.68
C GLU A 31 -1.97 1.60 7.46
N LEU A 32 -2.46 1.15 6.30
CA LEU A 32 -2.47 1.94 5.06
C LEU A 32 -3.34 3.20 5.19
N ALA A 33 -4.50 3.07 5.83
CA ALA A 33 -5.39 4.20 6.11
C ALA A 33 -4.72 5.23 7.02
N LYS A 34 -4.10 4.80 8.14
CA LYS A 34 -3.35 5.70 9.03
C LYS A 34 -2.14 6.36 8.34
N ALA A 35 -1.50 5.66 7.41
CA ALA A 35 -0.40 6.22 6.61
C ALA A 35 -0.89 7.17 5.49
N GLY A 36 -2.21 7.27 5.26
CA GLY A 36 -2.80 8.08 4.21
C GLY A 36 -2.42 7.60 2.81
N LEU A 37 -2.33 6.28 2.61
CA LEU A 37 -2.03 5.65 1.33
C LEU A 37 -3.31 5.08 0.69
N THR A 38 -3.55 5.44 -0.56
CA THR A 38 -4.68 4.88 -1.33
C THR A 38 -4.28 3.58 -2.03
N LYS A 39 -5.25 2.70 -2.35
CA LYS A 39 -5.01 1.42 -3.06
C LYS A 39 -4.19 1.59 -4.34
N SER A 40 -4.41 2.68 -5.08
CA SER A 40 -3.64 3.01 -6.27
C SER A 40 -2.19 3.34 -5.97
N GLU A 41 -1.93 4.14 -4.94
CA GLU A 41 -0.59 4.55 -4.55
C GLU A 41 0.20 3.35 -4.00
N VAL A 42 -0.43 2.51 -3.20
CA VAL A 42 0.14 1.26 -2.68
C VAL A 42 0.58 0.32 -3.81
N ARG A 43 -0.24 0.21 -4.87
CA ARG A 43 0.11 -0.58 -6.06
C ARG A 43 1.29 0.03 -6.83
N THR A 44 1.37 1.35 -6.93
CA THR A 44 2.50 2.05 -7.55
C THR A 44 3.79 1.88 -6.74
N LEU A 45 3.69 1.87 -5.41
CA LEU A 45 4.80 1.70 -4.48
C LEU A 45 5.23 0.23 -4.28
N ASN A 46 4.55 -0.72 -4.95
CA ASN A 46 4.81 -2.15 -4.83
C ASN A 46 4.75 -2.68 -3.38
N VAL A 47 3.78 -2.18 -2.61
CA VAL A 47 3.58 -2.58 -1.21
C VAL A 47 2.50 -3.66 -1.13
N ASN A 48 2.81 -4.77 -0.46
CA ASN A 48 1.87 -5.88 -0.28
C ASN A 48 0.81 -5.53 0.77
N VAL A 49 -0.44 -5.91 0.51
CA VAL A 49 -1.59 -5.65 1.39
C VAL A 49 -2.19 -6.96 1.87
N ASP A 50 -2.38 -7.07 3.18
CA ASP A 50 -3.11 -8.14 3.83
C ASP A 50 -4.50 -7.64 4.26
N ILE A 51 -5.50 -7.98 3.45
CA ILE A 51 -6.89 -7.51 3.60
C ILE A 51 -7.56 -8.09 4.85
N LYS A 52 -7.15 -9.29 5.29
CA LYS A 52 -7.81 -10.02 6.39
C LYS A 52 -7.30 -9.58 7.76
N ARG A 53 -6.11 -8.97 7.84
CA ARG A 53 -5.50 -8.55 9.10
C ARG A 53 -6.14 -7.26 9.63
N LYS A 54 -6.64 -7.30 10.87
CA LYS A 54 -7.24 -6.15 11.57
C LYS A 54 -6.29 -5.41 12.51
N SER A 55 -5.16 -6.02 12.87
CA SER A 55 -4.17 -5.40 13.77
C SER A 55 -3.44 -4.25 13.09
N VAL A 56 -3.19 -3.20 13.87
CA VAL A 56 -2.47 -1.99 13.43
C VAL A 56 -1.31 -1.75 14.38
N TYR A 57 -0.09 -1.68 13.84
CA TYR A 57 1.12 -1.36 14.60
C TYR A 57 1.70 -0.03 14.13
N ASP A 58 2.00 0.87 15.06
CA ASP A 58 2.47 2.21 14.70
C ASP A 58 3.86 2.20 14.04
N VAL A 59 4.72 1.25 14.40
CA VAL A 59 6.02 1.00 13.73
C VAL A 59 5.82 0.75 12.21
N ASN A 60 4.77 0.01 11.84
CA ASN A 60 4.45 -0.23 10.43
C ASN A 60 3.89 1.02 9.74
N VAL A 61 3.12 1.84 10.47
CA VAL A 61 2.58 3.10 9.94
C VAL A 61 3.72 4.08 9.65
N GLU A 62 4.70 4.18 10.54
CA GLU A 62 5.90 5.00 10.32
C GLU A 62 6.72 4.52 9.13
N ALA A 63 6.92 3.21 9.00
CA ALA A 63 7.58 2.61 7.83
C ALA A 63 6.85 2.97 6.52
N LEU A 64 5.51 2.89 6.51
CA LEU A 64 4.70 3.28 5.36
C LEU A 64 4.80 4.77 5.02
N LYS A 65 4.88 5.65 6.03
CA LYS A 65 5.10 7.08 5.81
C LYS A 65 6.43 7.34 5.13
N LYS A 66 7.52 6.70 5.58
CA LYS A 66 8.85 6.81 4.95
C LYS A 66 8.82 6.36 3.48
N ILE A 67 8.23 5.19 3.20
CA ILE A 67 8.07 4.70 1.82
C ILE A 67 7.28 5.68 0.96
N LYS A 68 6.22 6.29 1.53
CA LYS A 68 5.42 7.29 0.82
C LYS A 68 6.27 8.51 0.46
N GLU A 69 7.15 8.95 1.35
CA GLU A 69 8.06 10.07 1.11
C GLU A 69 9.09 9.78 0.03
N GLU A 70 9.77 8.63 0.12
CA GLU A 70 10.74 8.17 -0.88
C GLU A 70 10.08 7.95 -2.26
N GLY A 71 8.82 7.52 -2.26
CA GLY A 71 8.05 7.24 -3.46
C GLY A 71 7.32 8.44 -4.06
N LYS A 72 7.43 9.65 -3.50
CA LYS A 72 6.68 10.85 -3.94
C LYS A 72 6.80 11.09 -5.45
N GLU A 73 8.00 11.00 -6.00
CA GLU A 73 8.25 11.23 -7.43
C GLU A 73 7.56 10.19 -8.31
N LYS A 74 7.59 8.91 -7.91
CA LYS A 74 6.90 7.83 -8.64
C LYS A 74 5.39 8.03 -8.62
N LEU A 75 4.84 8.48 -7.49
CA LEU A 75 3.42 8.79 -7.34
C LEU A 75 2.99 9.98 -8.23
N GLU A 76 3.78 11.05 -8.24
CA GLU A 76 3.62 12.21 -9.11
C GLU A 76 3.59 11.82 -10.60
N GLN A 77 4.58 11.04 -11.05
CA GLN A 77 4.67 10.57 -12.42
C GLN A 77 3.48 9.68 -12.80
N ALA A 78 3.06 8.77 -11.91
CA ALA A 78 1.89 7.92 -12.12
C ALA A 78 0.58 8.75 -12.24
N LYS A 79 0.42 9.79 -11.42
CA LYS A 79 -0.72 10.73 -11.50
C LYS A 79 -0.73 11.47 -12.83
N LYS A 80 0.41 12.02 -13.27
CA LYS A 80 0.55 12.71 -14.58
C LYS A 80 0.18 11.79 -15.75
N LYS A 81 0.74 10.57 -15.78
CA LYS A 81 0.43 9.56 -16.82
C LYS A 81 -1.06 9.19 -16.85
N LYS A 82 -1.70 9.05 -15.68
CA LYS A 82 -3.14 8.75 -15.59
C LYS A 82 -4.01 9.90 -16.12
N MET A 83 -3.65 11.14 -15.79
CA MET A 83 -4.36 12.34 -16.27
C MET A 83 -4.24 12.49 -17.79
N GLU A 84 -3.04 12.30 -18.35
CA GLU A 84 -2.81 12.34 -19.79
C GLU A 84 -3.62 11.28 -20.53
N LYS A 85 -3.63 10.04 -20.02
CA LYS A 85 -4.43 8.95 -20.58
C LYS A 85 -5.92 9.26 -20.58
N ASN A 86 -6.42 9.92 -19.54
CA ASN A 86 -7.83 10.33 -19.46
C ASN A 86 -8.16 11.46 -20.45
N LYS A 87 -7.28 12.46 -20.63
CA LYS A 87 -7.44 13.51 -21.65
C LYS A 87 -7.53 12.92 -23.06
N ARG A 88 -6.57 12.05 -23.41
CA ARG A 88 -6.56 11.35 -24.72
C ARG A 88 -7.83 10.52 -24.95
N LYS A 89 -8.37 9.88 -23.91
CA LYS A 89 -9.65 9.14 -24.00
C LYS A 89 -10.85 10.06 -24.22
N ALA A 90 -10.89 11.21 -23.54
CA ALA A 90 -11.97 12.19 -23.68
C ALA A 90 -11.99 12.81 -25.09
N GLU A 91 -10.83 13.16 -25.64
CA GLU A 91 -10.69 13.69 -27.00
C GLU A 91 -11.17 12.67 -28.06
N LYS A 92 -10.76 11.40 -27.93
CA LYS A 92 -11.24 10.32 -28.81
C LYS A 92 -12.76 10.16 -28.77
N LYS A 93 -13.37 10.24 -27.58
CA LYS A 93 -14.83 10.15 -27.41
C LYS A 93 -15.56 11.35 -28.05
N LYS A 94 -15.02 12.56 -27.92
CA LYS A 94 -15.57 13.75 -28.58
C LYS A 94 -15.47 13.68 -30.10
N ALA A 95 -14.40 13.09 -30.63
CA ALA A 95 -14.21 12.93 -32.07
C ALA A 95 -15.15 11.87 -32.69
N SER A 96 -15.51 10.82 -31.96
CA SER A 96 -16.49 9.82 -32.44
C SER A 96 -17.92 10.39 -32.45
N GLN A 97 -18.30 11.15 -31.42
CA GLN A 97 -19.62 11.79 -31.31
C GLN A 97 -19.90 12.88 -32.34
N ARG A 98 -18.88 13.36 -33.06
CA ARG A 98 -19.01 14.36 -34.14
C ARG A 98 -19.15 13.74 -35.53
N LYS A 99 -19.02 12.40 -35.63
CA LYS A 99 -19.08 11.66 -36.90
C LYS A 99 -20.40 10.89 -37.08
N GLU A 100 -21.20 10.77 -36.03
CA GLU A 100 -22.64 10.40 -36.08
C GLU A 100 -23.48 11.66 -36.24
#